data_AF-R0KAQ0-F1
#
_entry.id   AF-R0KAQ0-F1
#
_cell.length_a   1.000
_cell.length_b   1.000
_cell.length_c   1.000
_cell.angle_alpha   90.00
_cell.angle_beta   90.00
_cell.angle_gamma   90.00
#
_symmetry.space_group_name_H-M   'P 1'
#
loop_
_entity.id
_entity.type
_entity.pdbx_description
1 polymer ?
#
loop_
_entity_poly.entity_id
_entity_poly.type
_entity_poly.pdbx_seq_one_letter_code
_entity_poly.pdbx_strand_id
1 'polypeptide(L)' 'MTPIKKALAAVDAQDPKERLSYRAAAKKFGVVLSTLTRRHHKQTQSCAAAAENTKLLTTQHKAELVKYI' A
#
# COMPACT_ATOMS: atom_id res chain seq x y z
N MET A 1 0.05 4.41 13.36
CA MET A 1 -0.81 4.06 12.20
C MET A 1 -1.11 5.31 11.38
N THR A 2 -0.70 5.36 10.09
CA THR A 2 -0.90 6.54 9.22
C THR A 2 -2.37 6.72 8.81
N PRO A 3 -2.84 7.94 8.52
CA PRO A 3 -4.23 8.21 8.08
C PRO A 3 -4.66 7.37 6.88
N ILE A 4 -3.75 7.18 5.92
CA ILE A 4 -3.98 6.34 4.72
C ILE A 4 -4.28 4.88 5.11
N LYS A 5 -3.57 4.31 6.10
CA LYS A 5 -3.78 2.93 6.55
C LYS A 5 -5.13 2.77 7.25
N LYS A 6 -5.54 3.76 8.05
CA LYS A 6 -6.87 3.78 8.68
C LYS A 6 -7.99 3.89 7.64
N ALA A 7 -7.79 4.72 6.62
CA ALA A 7 -8.74 4.87 5.52
C ALA A 7 -8.85 3.59 4.68
N LEU A 8 -7.74 2.91 4.38
CA LEU A 8 -7.75 1.62 3.68
C LEU A 8 -8.48 0.56 4.51
N ALA A 9 -8.16 0.43 5.80
CA ALA A 9 -8.83 -0.54 6.67
C ALA A 9 -10.35 -0.29 6.78
N ALA A 10 -10.78 0.98 6.78
CA ALA A 10 -12.21 1.31 6.78
C ALA A 10 -12.91 0.96 5.46
N VAL A 11 -12.20 1.06 4.34
CA VAL A 11 -12.69 0.63 3.02
C VAL A 11 -12.73 -0.90 2.96
N ASP A 12 -11.70 -1.59 3.44
CA ASP A 12 -11.62 -3.06 3.44
C ASP A 12 -12.65 -3.71 4.39
N ALA A 13 -13.02 -3.02 5.47
CA ALA A 13 -14.05 -3.48 6.41
C ALA A 13 -15.48 -3.22 5.92
N GLN A 14 -15.67 -2.46 4.83
CA GLN A 14 -16.98 -2.21 4.26
C GLN A 14 -17.38 -3.38 3.35
N ASP A 15 -18.58 -3.93 3.56
CA ASP A 15 -19.09 -5.05 2.79
C ASP A 15 -19.08 -4.73 1.28
N PRO A 16 -18.68 -5.66 0.40
CA PRO A 16 -18.60 -5.43 -1.05
C PRO A 16 -19.96 -5.11 -1.69
N LYS A 17 -21.06 -5.33 -0.97
CA LYS A 17 -22.43 -4.99 -1.37
C LYS A 17 -22.78 -3.51 -1.15
N GLU A 18 -22.13 -2.86 -0.19
CA GLU A 18 -22.23 -1.41 -0.05
C GLU A 18 -21.22 -0.77 -1.01
N ARG A 19 -21.70 0.12 -1.88
CA ARG A 19 -20.83 0.92 -2.75
C ARG A 19 -19.74 1.57 -1.90
N LEU A 20 -18.52 1.02 -1.97
CA LEU A 20 -17.32 1.51 -1.30
C LEU A 20 -17.19 3.00 -1.57
N SER A 21 -17.63 3.81 -0.60
CA SER A 21 -17.62 5.25 -0.76
C SER A 21 -16.24 5.73 -0.35
N TYR A 22 -15.25 5.50 -1.22
CA TYR A 22 -13.89 6.00 -1.06
C TYR A 22 -13.88 7.49 -0.70
N ARG A 23 -14.86 8.28 -1.18
CA ARG A 23 -15.09 9.69 -0.79
C ARG A 23 -15.40 9.86 0.70
N ALA A 24 -16.24 9.01 1.28
CA ALA A 24 -16.59 9.07 2.69
C ALA A 24 -15.37 8.73 3.56
N ALA A 25 -14.63 7.67 3.21
CA ALA A 25 -13.39 7.32 3.90
C ALA A 25 -12.32 8.41 3.77
N ALA A 26 -12.10 8.93 2.55
CA ALA A 26 -11.20 10.04 2.29
C ALA A 26 -11.53 11.28 3.13
N LYS A 27 -12.81 11.68 3.18
CA LYS A 27 -13.28 12.82 3.98
C LYS A 27 -13.11 12.58 5.49
N LYS A 28 -13.47 11.39 5.98
CA LYS A 28 -13.39 11.01 7.40
C LYS A 28 -11.96 11.04 7.94
N PHE A 29 -10.99 10.64 7.13
CA PHE A 29 -9.58 10.54 7.54
C PHE A 29 -8.70 11.67 7.00
N GLY A 30 -9.26 12.64 6.27
CA GLY A 30 -8.52 13.75 5.68
C GLY A 30 -7.48 13.31 4.64
N VAL A 31 -7.77 12.24 3.90
CA VAL A 31 -6.85 11.66 2.90
C VAL A 31 -7.32 12.02 1.50
N VAL A 32 -6.38 12.32 0.60
CA VAL A 32 -6.68 12.54 -0.81
C VAL A 32 -7.28 11.27 -1.42
N LEU A 33 -8.46 11.40 -2.03
CA LEU A 33 -9.21 10.30 -2.64
C LEU A 33 -8.36 9.50 -3.64
N SER A 34 -7.63 10.19 -4.51
CA SER A 34 -6.82 9.57 -5.56
C SER A 34 -5.62 8.81 -5.01
N THR A 35 -5.09 9.22 -3.86
CA THR A 35 -4.05 8.48 -3.14
C THR A 35 -4.62 7.23 -2.48
N LEU A 36 -5.82 7.33 -1.90
CA LEU A 36 -6.51 6.21 -1.27
C LEU A 36 -6.83 5.11 -2.28
N THR A 37 -7.43 5.47 -3.42
CA THR A 37 -7.78 4.50 -4.48
C THR A 37 -6.54 3.85 -5.09
N ARG A 38 -5.51 4.62 -5.47
CA ARG A 38 -4.25 4.07 -6.00
C ARG A 38 -3.57 3.10 -5.03
N ARG A 39 -3.59 3.41 -3.74
CA ARG A 39 -3.04 2.54 -2.69
C ARG A 39 -3.84 1.27 -2.53
N HIS A 40 -5.17 1.36 -2.56
CA HIS A 40 -6.08 0.22 -2.42
C HIS A 40 -5.96 -0.75 -3.61
N HIS A 41 -5.88 -0.21 -4.83
CA HIS A 41 -5.63 -0.97 -6.06
C HIS A 41 -4.16 -1.42 -6.21
N LYS A 42 -3.31 -1.23 -5.19
CA LYS A 42 -1.87 -1.57 -5.18
C LYS A 42 -1.04 -0.94 -6.31
N GLN A 43 -1.55 0.10 -6.97
CA GLN A 43 -0.84 0.85 -8.01
C GLN A 43 0.29 1.71 -7.44
N THR A 44 0.18 2.11 -6.18
CA THR A 44 1.22 2.88 -5.49
C THR A 44 1.52 2.26 -4.13
N GLN A 45 2.80 1.99 -3.88
CA GLN A 45 3.26 1.39 -2.63
C GLN A 45 3.71 2.46 -1.63
N SER A 46 3.79 2.11 -0.36
CA SER A 46 4.43 2.97 0.64
C SER A 46 5.94 2.96 0.47
N CYS A 47 6.63 4.05 0.82
CA CYS A 47 8.10 4.09 0.83
C CYS A 47 8.70 2.96 1.67
N ALA A 48 8.08 2.62 2.80
CA ALA A 48 8.49 1.48 3.63
C ALA A 48 8.37 0.14 2.89
N ALA A 49 7.26 -0.08 2.19
CA ALA A 49 7.07 -1.31 1.39
C ALA A 49 8.04 -1.38 0.20
N ALA A 50 8.32 -0.25 -0.46
CA ALA A 50 9.32 -0.17 -1.52
C ALA A 50 10.74 -0.43 -0.99
N ALA A 51 11.07 0.07 0.20
CA ALA A 51 12.34 -0.19 0.87
C ALA A 51 12.50 -1.68 1.22
N GLU A 52 11.45 -2.37 1.68
CA GLU A 52 11.51 -3.82 1.92
C GLU A 52 11.65 -4.61 0.61
N ASN A 53 10.94 -4.23 -0.44
CA ASN A 53 11.08 -4.88 -1.76
C ASN A 53 12.48 -4.69 -2.36
N THR A 54 13.07 -3.50 -2.22
CA THR A 54 14.44 -3.26 -2.70
C THR A 54 15.48 -4.03 -1.88
N LYS A 55 15.29 -4.17 -0.55
CA LYS A 55 16.14 -5.05 0.28
C LYS A 55 16.07 -6.51 -0.17
N LEU A 56 14.87 -7.04 -0.42
CA LEU A 56 14.68 -8.42 -0.92
C LEU A 56 15.42 -8.66 -2.24
N LEU A 57 15.25 -7.76 -3.22
CA LEU A 57 15.99 -7.79 -4.49
C LEU A 57 17.51 -7.75 -4.26
N THR A 58 17.98 -6.90 -3.35
CA THR A 58 19.41 -6.79 -3.03
C THR A 58 19.96 -8.08 -2.42
N THR A 59 19.19 -8.75 -1.57
CA THR A 59 19.57 -10.05 -0.98
C THR A 59 19.67 -11.14 -2.03
N GLN A 60 18.73 -11.19 -2.97
CA GLN A 60 18.76 -12.14 -4.08
C GLN A 60 19.98 -11.90 -4.99
N HIS A 61 20.25 -10.64 -5.36
CA HIS A 61 21.42 -10.30 -6.17
C HIS A 61 22.75 -10.61 -5.46
N LYS A 62 22.83 -10.44 -4.13
CA LYS A 62 24.02 -10.84 -3.35
C LYS A 62 24.25 -12.34 -3.36
N ALA A 63 23.20 -13.15 -3.25
CA ALA A 63 23.30 -14.61 -3.30
C ALA A 63 23.77 -15.11 -4.67
N GLU A 64 23.34 -14.47 -5.76
CA GLU A 64 23.87 -14.74 -7.11
C GLU A 64 25.35 -14.36 -7.23
N LEU A 65 25.76 -13.21 -6.68
CA LEU A 65 27.16 -12.77 -6.75
C LEU A 65 28.13 -13.75 -6.05
N VAL A 66 27.71 -14.34 -4.93
CA VAL A 66 28.50 -15.35 -4.17
C VAL A 66 28.71 -16.63 -4.98
N LYS A 67 27.80 -16.98 -5.90
CA LYS A 67 27.96 -18.16 -6.78
C LYS A 67 29.10 -18.03 -7.79
N TYR A 68 29.61 -16.82 -8.02
CA TYR A 68 30.64 -16.51 -9.02
C TYR A 68 31.98 -16.08 -8.40
N ILE A 69 32.16 -16.28 -7.08
CA ILE A 69 33.42 -16.10 -6.34
C ILE A 69 33.95 -17.48 -5.96
#